data_AF-A0A7Y3VZ71-F1
#
_entry.id   AF-A0A7Y3VZ71-F1
#
_cell.length_a   1.000
_cell.length_b   1.000
_cell.length_c   1.000
_cell.angle_alpha   90.00
_cell.angle_beta   90.00
_cell.angle_gamma   90.00
#
_symmetry.space_group_name_H-M   'P 1'
#
loop_
_entity.id
_entity.type
_entity.pdbx_description
1 polymer ?
#
loop_
_entity_poly.entity_id
_entity_poly.type
_entity_poly.pdbx_seq_one_letter_code
_entity_poly.pdbx_strand_id
1 'polypeptide(L)'
;MKGLKVLNTIALAIPISFALLSIVDDGLLIAAVVSTMATGFIQLMASIYFWVEYPKSIHIKIYFFFVGTFFFLLFTKLTDDWYWVMPPILCLYLSVLIYTKKE
;
A
#
# COMPACT_ATOMS: atom_id res chain seq x y z
N MET A 1 -0.36 -17.37 1.96
CA MET A 1 -0.38 -16.86 0.57
C MET A 1 -1.75 -16.42 0.05
N LYS A 2 -2.81 -17.24 0.04
CA LYS A 2 -4.13 -16.83 -0.51
C LYS A 2 -4.74 -15.61 0.20
N GLY A 3 -4.75 -15.62 1.54
CA GLY A 3 -5.30 -14.50 2.33
C GLY A 3 -4.58 -13.17 2.08
N LEU A 4 -3.25 -13.19 1.95
CA LEU A 4 -2.47 -11.98 1.68
C LEU A 4 -2.72 -11.40 0.29
N LYS A 5 -2.98 -12.25 -0.71
CA LYS A 5 -3.42 -11.79 -2.05
C LYS A 5 -4.75 -11.08 -1.96
N VAL A 6 -5.73 -11.70 -1.32
CA VAL A 6 -7.06 -11.11 -1.13
C VAL A 6 -6.97 -9.79 -0.38
N LEU A 7 -6.21 -9.75 0.71
CA LEU A 7 -6.00 -8.54 1.50
C LEU A 7 -5.35 -7.42 0.67
N ASN A 8 -4.32 -7.74 -0.12
CA ASN A 8 -3.66 -6.77 -0.99
C ASN A 8 -4.57 -6.25 -2.11
N THR A 9 -5.41 -7.12 -2.69
CA THR A 9 -6.41 -6.72 -3.69
C THR A 9 -7.48 -5.80 -3.08
N ILE A 10 -7.97 -6.12 -1.88
CA ILE A 10 -8.94 -5.28 -1.17
C ILE A 10 -8.30 -3.91 -0.83
N ALA A 11 -7.07 -3.93 -0.32
CA ALA A 11 -6.33 -2.72 0.03
C ALA A 11 -6.06 -1.83 -1.20
N LEU A 12 -5.91 -2.42 -2.39
CA LEU A 12 -5.84 -1.64 -3.63
C LEU A 12 -7.22 -1.13 -4.09
N ALA A 13 -8.25 -1.98 -4.04
CA ALA A 13 -9.55 -1.70 -4.61
C ALA A 13 -10.33 -0.64 -3.85
N ILE A 14 -10.28 -0.65 -2.51
CA ILE A 14 -11.07 0.28 -1.68
C ILE A 14 -10.69 1.74 -1.93
N PRO A 15 -9.41 2.16 -1.83
CA PRO A 15 -9.05 3.56 -2.02
C PRO A 15 -9.33 4.05 -3.45
N ILE A 16 -9.08 3.20 -4.44
CA ILE A 16 -9.38 3.51 -5.85
C ILE A 16 -10.89 3.69 -6.05
N SER A 17 -11.70 2.81 -5.45
CA SER A 17 -13.16 2.90 -5.56
C SER A 17 -13.68 4.21 -4.95
N PHE A 18 -13.20 4.59 -3.77
CA PHE A 18 -13.58 5.87 -3.16
C PHE A 18 -13.08 7.07 -3.96
N ALA A 19 -11.86 7.02 -4.51
CA ALA A 19 -11.32 8.09 -5.35
C ALA A 19 -12.10 8.27 -6.67
N LEU A 20 -12.62 7.18 -7.25
CA LEU A 20 -13.47 7.25 -8.43
C LEU A 20 -14.88 7.77 -8.09
N LEU A 21 -15.45 7.33 -6.98
CA LEU A 21 -16.76 7.80 -6.53
C LEU A 21 -16.73 9.26 -6.08
N SER A 22 -15.57 9.78 -5.66
CA SER A 22 -15.45 11.18 -5.28
C SER A 22 -15.63 12.16 -6.44
N ILE A 23 -15.66 11.69 -7.69
CA ILE A 23 -16.04 12.50 -8.85
C ILE A 23 -17.53 12.89 -8.78
N VAL A 24 -18.35 12.08 -8.11
CA VAL A 24 -19.80 12.30 -7.94
C VAL A 24 -20.10 12.98 -6.60
N ASP A 25 -19.34 12.66 -5.56
CA ASP A 25 -19.50 13.22 -4.20
C ASP A 25 -18.12 13.54 -3.59
N ASP A 26 -17.76 14.82 -3.55
CA ASP A 26 -16.50 15.31 -3.00
C ASP A 26 -16.24 14.84 -1.55
N GLY A 27 -17.30 14.54 -0.78
CA GLY A 27 -17.19 14.01 0.58
C GLY A 27 -16.46 12.67 0.66
N LEU A 28 -16.45 11.90 -0.43
CA LEU A 28 -15.76 10.61 -0.53
C LEU A 28 -14.24 10.75 -0.72
N LEU A 29 -13.73 11.95 -1.03
CA LEU A 29 -12.30 12.19 -1.14
C LEU A 29 -11.60 11.96 0.20
N ILE A 30 -12.21 12.37 1.31
CA ILE A 30 -11.70 12.09 2.66
C ILE A 30 -11.67 10.57 2.92
N ALA A 31 -12.72 9.84 2.49
CA ALA A 31 -12.74 8.39 2.61
C ALA A 31 -11.65 7.70 1.77
N ALA A 32 -11.36 8.22 0.57
CA ALA A 32 -10.26 7.76 -0.28
C ALA A 32 -8.89 7.96 0.40
N VAL A 33 -8.67 9.13 1.01
CA VAL A 33 -7.43 9.44 1.73
C VAL A 33 -7.27 8.55 2.96
N VAL A 34 -8.31 8.43 3.80
CA VAL A 34 -8.26 7.59 5.01
C VAL A 34 -8.06 6.11 4.66
N SER A 35 -8.73 5.61 3.63
CA SER A 35 -8.54 4.23 3.17
C SER A 35 -7.16 4.01 2.55
N THR A 36 -6.56 5.03 1.91
CA THR A 36 -5.17 4.98 1.43
C THR A 36 -4.19 4.86 2.60
N MET A 37 -4.40 5.58 3.71
CA MET A 37 -3.59 5.43 4.92
C MET A 37 -3.73 4.03 5.53
N ALA A 38 -4.96 3.52 5.63
CA ALA A 38 -5.21 2.16 6.11
C ALA A 38 -4.53 1.11 5.22
N THR A 39 -4.52 1.33 3.91
CA THR A 39 -3.82 0.50 2.91
C THR A 39 -2.32 0.51 3.15
N GLY A 40 -1.71 1.69 3.33
CA GLY A 40 -0.30 1.79 3.70
C GLY A 40 0.03 1.02 4.98
N PHE A 41 -0.86 1.04 5.97
CA PHE A 41 -0.64 0.33 7.23
C PHE A 41 -0.66 -1.20 7.04
N ILE A 42 -1.63 -1.70 6.26
CA ILE A 42 -1.68 -3.11 5.86
C ILE A 42 -0.40 -3.51 5.13
N GLN A 43 0.09 -2.66 4.23
CA GLN A 43 1.34 -2.88 3.51
C GLN A 43 2.56 -2.94 4.43
N LEU A 44 2.59 -2.11 5.47
CA LEU A 44 3.67 -2.12 6.47
C LEU A 44 3.68 -3.47 7.19
N MET A 45 2.53 -3.92 7.67
CA MET A 45 2.41 -5.23 8.32
C MET A 45 2.79 -6.37 7.37
N ALA A 46 2.33 -6.32 6.12
CA ALA A 46 2.68 -7.30 5.09
C ALA A 46 4.19 -7.33 4.80
N SER A 47 4.83 -6.16 4.74
CA SER A 47 6.28 -6.04 4.49
C SER A 47 7.11 -6.63 5.62
N ILE A 48 6.70 -6.43 6.88
CA ILE A 48 7.34 -7.04 8.06
C ILE A 48 7.19 -8.55 8.03
N TYR A 49 5.97 -9.04 7.79
CA TYR A 49 5.71 -10.48 7.66
C TYR A 49 6.59 -11.12 6.59
N PHE A 50 6.67 -10.49 5.41
CA PHE A 50 7.52 -10.98 4.32
C PHE A 50 9.01 -10.90 4.62
N TRP A 51 9.46 -9.90 5.37
CA TRP A 51 10.87 -9.80 5.75
C TRP A 51 11.25 -10.97 6.65
N VAL A 52 10.43 -11.28 7.66
CA VAL A 52 10.69 -12.43 8.56
C VAL A 52 10.79 -13.75 7.77
N GLU A 53 9.91 -13.96 6.79
CA GLU A 53 9.90 -15.18 5.98
C GLU A 53 11.09 -15.24 4.99
N TYR A 54 11.49 -14.12 4.41
CA TYR A 54 12.53 -14.05 3.37
C TYR A 54 13.57 -12.95 3.65
N PRO A 55 14.37 -13.08 4.74
CA PRO A 55 15.21 -12.00 5.25
C PRO A 55 16.38 -11.61 4.34
N LYS A 56 16.75 -12.48 3.40
CA LYS A 56 17.81 -12.24 2.41
C LYS A 56 17.32 -11.53 1.15
N SER A 57 16.00 -11.40 0.97
CA SER A 57 15.42 -10.80 -0.24
C SER A 57 15.58 -9.28 -0.23
N ILE A 58 16.35 -8.73 -1.18
CA ILE A 58 16.50 -7.28 -1.34
C ILE A 58 15.19 -6.59 -1.72
N HIS A 59 14.35 -7.26 -2.54
CA HIS A 59 13.07 -6.72 -2.99
C HIS A 59 12.10 -6.44 -1.83
N ILE A 60 12.13 -7.28 -0.79
CA ILE A 60 11.28 -7.11 0.39
C ILE A 60 11.79 -5.97 1.27
N LYS A 61 13.11 -5.81 1.38
CA LYS A 61 13.71 -4.66 2.08
C LYS A 61 13.41 -3.35 1.37
N ILE A 62 13.51 -3.33 0.04
CA ILE A 62 13.12 -2.18 -0.78
C ILE A 62 11.63 -1.86 -0.58
N TYR A 63 10.77 -2.88 -0.61
CA TYR A 63 9.34 -2.71 -0.36
C TYR A 63 9.06 -2.11 1.02
N PHE A 64 9.63 -2.69 2.09
CA PHE A 64 9.51 -2.15 3.45
C PHE A 64 10.00 -0.71 3.53
N PHE A 65 11.15 -0.40 2.90
CA PHE A 65 11.71 0.95 2.89
C PHE A 65 10.73 1.96 2.29
N PHE A 66 10.14 1.68 1.12
CA PHE A 66 9.20 2.60 0.49
C PHE A 66 7.90 2.76 1.28
N VAL A 67 7.37 1.69 1.89
CA VAL A 67 6.21 1.81 2.78
C VAL A 67 6.56 2.65 4.02
N GLY A 68 7.74 2.48 4.58
CA GLY A 68 8.25 3.31 5.67
C GLY A 68 8.42 4.78 5.26
N THR A 69 8.92 5.03 4.04
CA THR A 69 9.04 6.37 3.47
C THR A 69 7.66 7.02 3.36
N PHE A 70 6.63 6.31 2.89
CA PHE A 70 5.26 6.86 2.85
C PHE A 70 4.80 7.38 4.22
N PHE A 71 4.97 6.58 5.28
CA PHE A 71 4.59 7.01 6.63
C PHE A 71 5.48 8.13 7.19
N PHE A 72 6.77 8.10 6.87
CA PHE A 72 7.69 9.16 7.26
C PHE A 72 7.31 10.50 6.62
N LEU A 73 6.98 10.50 5.33
CA LEU A 73 6.52 11.69 4.60
C LEU A 73 5.17 12.18 5.15
N LEU A 74 4.24 11.27 5.42
CA LEU A 74 2.95 11.58 6.05
C LEU A 74 3.14 12.23 7.44
N PHE A 75 4.05 11.71 8.26
CA PHE A 75 4.32 12.23 9.60
C PHE A 75 4.98 13.61 9.58
N THR A 76 5.95 13.80 8.69
CA THR A 76 6.73 15.05 8.59
C THR A 76 6.02 16.14 7.80
N LYS A 77 4.91 15.81 7.11
CA LYS A 77 4.17 16.71 6.21
C LYS A 77 5.08 17.35 5.14
N LEU A 78 6.15 16.65 4.75
CA LEU A 78 7.19 17.16 3.86
C LEU A 78 6.82 17.13 2.37
N THR A 79 5.55 16.91 2.00
CA THR A 79 5.18 16.60 0.61
C THR A 79 3.87 17.21 0.16
N ASP A 80 3.81 17.53 -1.13
CA ASP A 80 2.57 17.80 -1.88
C ASP A 80 1.77 16.51 -2.12
N ASP A 81 0.54 16.61 -2.63
CA ASP A 81 -0.45 15.52 -2.73
C ASP A 81 -0.05 14.28 -3.56
N TRP A 82 1.07 14.28 -4.29
CA TRP A 82 1.47 13.16 -5.16
C TRP A 82 1.78 11.86 -4.40
N TYR A 83 2.22 11.95 -3.13
CA TYR A 83 2.55 10.78 -2.32
C TYR A 83 1.33 9.89 -2.01
N TRP A 84 0.11 10.39 -2.15
CA TRP A 84 -1.12 9.60 -2.01
C TRP A 84 -1.24 8.48 -3.05
N VAL A 85 -0.51 8.57 -4.16
CA VAL A 85 -0.46 7.53 -5.19
C VAL A 85 0.51 6.39 -4.79
N MET A 86 1.39 6.63 -3.81
CA MET A 86 2.43 5.68 -3.42
C MET A 86 1.85 4.36 -2.88
N PRO A 87 0.86 4.34 -1.95
CA PRO A 87 0.30 3.08 -1.47
C PRO A 87 -0.35 2.24 -2.58
N PRO A 88 -1.21 2.76 -3.48
CA PRO A 88 -1.70 1.98 -4.62
C PRO A 88 -0.58 1.35 -5.48
N ILE A 89 0.48 2.10 -5.80
CA ILE A 89 1.62 1.59 -6.57
C ILE A 89 2.35 0.47 -5.80
N LEU A 90 2.54 0.65 -4.49
CA LEU A 90 3.16 -0.36 -3.63
C LEU A 90 2.30 -1.63 -3.52
N CYS A 91 0.97 -1.52 -3.61
CA CYS A 91 0.07 -2.69 -3.68
C CYS A 91 0.27 -3.48 -4.98
N LEU A 92 0.50 -2.79 -6.10
CA LEU A 92 0.85 -3.46 -7.36
C LEU A 92 2.22 -4.15 -7.24
N TYR A 93 3.21 -3.47 -6.67
CA TYR A 93 4.52 -4.07 -6.42
C TYR A 93 4.44 -5.32 -5.53
N LEU A 94 3.68 -5.24 -4.43
CA LEU A 94 3.46 -6.38 -3.54
C LEU A 94 2.75 -7.52 -4.28
N SER A 95 1.79 -7.23 -5.16
CA SER A 95 1.16 -8.24 -6.00
C SER A 95 2.22 -9.01 -6.80
N VAL A 96 3.08 -8.30 -7.54
CA VAL A 96 4.17 -8.91 -8.33
C VAL A 96 5.05 -9.79 -7.43
N LEU A 97 5.47 -9.27 -6.27
CA LEU A 97 6.33 -10.00 -5.34
C LEU A 97 5.67 -11.29 -4.82
N ILE A 98 4.38 -11.26 -4.49
CA ILE A 98 3.61 -12.45 -4.07
C ILE A 98 3.47 -13.46 -5.22
N TYR A 99 3.30 -13.01 -6.47
CA TYR A 99 3.18 -13.91 -7.62
C TYR A 99 4.52 -14.56 -7.99
N THR A 100 5.62 -13.81 -7.99
CA THR A 100 6.96 -14.33 -8.32
C THR A 100 7.51 -15.28 -7.25
N LYS A 101 7.15 -15.10 -5.98
CA LYS A 101 7.57 -16.00 -4.88
C LYS A 101 6.68 -17.23 -4.69
N LYS A 102 5.66 -17.41 -5.54
CA LYS A 102 4.76 -18.57 -5.47
C LYS A 102 5.24 -19.76 -6.34
N GLU A 103 6.44 -19.66 -6.90
CA GLU A 103 7.23 -20.78 -7.42
C GLU A 103 8.24 -21.23 -6.35
#